data_AF-A0A7J8WFU6-F1
#
_entry.id   AF-A0A7J8WFU6-F1
#
_cell.length_a   1.000
_cell.length_b   1.000
_cell.length_c   1.000
_cell.angle_alpha   90.00
_cell.angle_beta   90.00
_cell.angle_gamma   90.00
#
_symmetry.space_group_name_H-M   'P 1'
#
loop_
_entity.id
_entity.type
_entity.pdbx_description
1 polymer ?
#
loop_
_entity_poly.entity_id
_entity_poly.type
_entity_poly.pdbx_seq_one_letter_code
_entity_poly.pdbx_strand_id
1 'polypeptide(L)'
;MQLGLDVDIQRLEADKLRKGKNKAEEDLDSLKTDYKKLHRSMRTAGLGKTSEQWRQEIQAEKIKVDQWEKKFQDTRAREVAFEKSLLICQNEKTELKVRITELERSLHQHRSRNSVVELKANLDQIEELKGQVGELEDALQNSEL
;
A
#
# COMPACT_ATOMS: atom_id res chain seq x y z
N MET A 1 -21.05 -80.54 63.05
CA MET A 1 -21.57 -79.60 62.03
C MET A 1 -20.56 -78.46 61.82
N GLN A 2 -19.40 -78.74 61.21
CA GLN A 2 -18.33 -77.73 61.00
C GLN A 2 -17.93 -77.59 59.52
N LEU A 3 -18.09 -78.65 58.74
CA LEU A 3 -17.77 -78.68 57.29
C LEU A 3 -18.72 -77.83 56.43
N GLY A 4 -19.98 -77.64 56.83
CA GLY A 4 -20.95 -76.83 56.07
C GLY A 4 -20.68 -75.32 56.14
N LEU A 5 -20.21 -74.83 57.30
CA LEU A 5 -19.88 -73.43 57.52
C LEU A 5 -18.68 -72.97 56.68
N ASP A 6 -17.70 -73.86 56.49
CA ASP A 6 -16.48 -73.56 55.72
C ASP A 6 -16.76 -73.45 54.21
N VAL A 7 -17.65 -74.30 53.69
CA VAL A 7 -18.13 -74.23 52.29
C VAL A 7 -18.90 -72.94 52.02
N ASP A 8 -19.72 -72.48 52.99
CA ASP A 8 -20.47 -71.23 52.86
C ASP A 8 -19.55 -69.99 52.91
N ILE A 9 -18.48 -70.02 53.71
CA ILE A 9 -17.44 -68.96 53.76
C ILE A 9 -16.69 -68.89 52.43
N GLN A 10 -16.23 -70.03 51.89
CA GLN A 10 -15.55 -70.08 50.59
C GLN A 10 -16.43 -69.56 49.45
N ARG A 11 -17.73 -69.90 49.46
CA ARG A 11 -18.69 -69.39 48.48
C ARG A 11 -18.85 -67.87 48.58
N LEU A 12 -18.92 -67.33 49.79
CA LEU A 12 -19.04 -65.88 50.02
C LEU A 12 -17.78 -65.12 49.55
N GLU A 13 -16.59 -65.68 49.74
CA GLU A 13 -15.33 -65.11 49.25
C GLU A 13 -15.24 -65.16 47.72
N ALA A 14 -15.60 -66.29 47.10
CA ALA A 14 -15.65 -66.43 45.65
C ALA A 14 -16.64 -65.42 45.02
N ASP A 15 -17.79 -65.20 45.67
CA ASP A 15 -18.78 -64.21 45.23
C ASP A 15 -18.26 -62.78 45.34
N LYS A 16 -17.53 -62.43 46.40
CA LYS A 16 -16.87 -61.13 46.53
C LYS A 16 -15.81 -60.92 45.45
N LEU A 17 -14.97 -61.93 45.19
CA LEU A 17 -13.96 -61.88 44.14
C LEU A 17 -14.59 -61.71 42.76
N ARG A 18 -15.68 -62.44 42.47
CA ARG A 18 -16.43 -62.31 41.22
C ARG A 18 -17.02 -60.91 41.04
N LYS A 19 -17.64 -60.35 42.09
CA LYS A 19 -18.16 -58.98 42.07
C LYS A 19 -17.05 -57.94 41.86
N GLY A 20 -15.92 -58.12 42.54
CA GLY A 20 -14.75 -57.25 42.38
C GLY A 20 -14.17 -57.31 40.96
N LYS A 21 -14.04 -58.51 40.39
CA LYS A 21 -13.58 -58.71 39.01
C LYS A 21 -14.51 -58.03 38.00
N ASN A 22 -15.81 -58.26 38.11
CA ASN A 22 -16.79 -57.66 37.20
C ASN A 22 -16.74 -56.13 37.27
N LYS A 23 -16.59 -55.56 38.47
CA LYS A 23 -16.48 -54.11 38.64
C LYS A 23 -15.20 -53.55 38.01
N ALA A 24 -14.07 -54.23 38.19
CA ALA A 24 -12.81 -53.83 37.58
C ALA A 24 -12.87 -53.89 36.04
N GLU A 25 -13.60 -54.84 35.48
CA GLU A 25 -13.80 -55.00 34.03
C GLU A 25 -14.69 -53.87 33.46
N GLU A 26 -15.77 -53.51 34.16
CA GLU A 26 -16.60 -52.34 33.82
C GLU A 26 -15.79 -51.03 33.85
N ASP A 27 -14.99 -50.83 34.90
CA ASP A 27 -14.17 -49.63 35.05
C ASP A 27 -13.09 -49.55 33.95
N LEU A 28 -12.51 -50.69 33.55
CA LEU A 28 -11.56 -50.77 32.44
C LEU A 28 -12.20 -50.39 31.10
N ASP A 29 -13.41 -50.89 30.82
CA ASP A 29 -14.14 -50.55 29.60
C ASP A 29 -14.58 -49.08 29.55
N SER A 30 -14.97 -48.51 30.69
CA SER A 30 -15.24 -47.07 30.80
C SER A 30 -13.99 -46.25 30.51
N LEU A 31 -12.87 -46.58 31.14
CA LEU A 31 -11.60 -45.87 30.94
C LEU A 31 -11.13 -45.92 29.48
N LYS A 32 -11.29 -47.08 28.82
CA LYS A 32 -10.98 -47.27 27.41
C LYS A 32 -11.85 -46.39 26.50
N THR A 33 -13.12 -46.20 26.88
CA THR A 33 -14.05 -45.32 26.15
C THR A 33 -13.66 -43.86 26.30
N ASP A 34 -13.36 -43.43 27.54
CA ASP A 34 -12.94 -42.06 27.84
C ASP A 34 -11.62 -41.70 27.15
N TYR A 35 -10.65 -42.61 27.16
CA TYR A 35 -9.38 -42.43 26.45
C TYR A 35 -9.58 -42.24 24.94
N LYS A 36 -10.43 -43.06 24.30
CA LYS A 36 -10.74 -42.91 22.87
C LYS A 36 -11.43 -41.58 22.57
N LYS A 37 -12.30 -41.12 23.47
CA LYS A 37 -12.99 -39.83 23.35
C LYS A 37 -11.99 -38.68 23.43
N LEU A 38 -11.09 -38.71 24.42
CA LEU A 38 -10.03 -37.72 24.59
C LEU A 38 -9.13 -37.65 23.35
N HIS A 39 -8.65 -38.78 22.84
CA HIS A 39 -7.79 -38.82 21.65
C HIS A 39 -8.47 -38.23 20.41
N ARG A 40 -9.77 -38.50 20.22
CA ARG A 40 -10.57 -37.90 19.15
C ARG A 40 -10.68 -36.38 19.34
N SER A 41 -11.01 -35.93 20.55
CA SER A 41 -11.09 -34.50 20.88
C SER A 41 -9.77 -33.78 20.63
N MET A 42 -8.62 -34.37 20.99
CA MET A 42 -7.30 -33.81 20.71
C MET A 42 -7.02 -33.68 19.20
N ARG A 43 -7.39 -34.69 18.39
CA ARG A 43 -7.28 -34.59 16.93
C ARG A 43 -8.17 -33.48 16.37
N THR A 44 -9.43 -33.41 16.80
CA THR A 44 -10.38 -32.38 16.33
C THR A 44 -9.94 -30.97 16.72
N ALA A 45 -9.38 -30.79 17.91
CA ALA A 45 -8.83 -29.51 18.36
C ALA A 45 -7.48 -29.13 17.69
N GLY A 46 -6.96 -29.97 16.78
CA GLY A 46 -5.67 -29.73 16.13
C GLY A 46 -4.44 -30.00 17.02
N LEU A 47 -4.65 -30.48 18.25
CA LEU A 47 -3.61 -30.88 19.20
C LEU A 47 -3.01 -32.26 18.89
N GLY A 48 -3.59 -32.98 17.91
CA GLY A 48 -3.08 -34.26 17.44
C GLY A 48 -1.84 -34.16 16.52
N LYS A 49 -1.36 -32.94 16.22
CA LYS A 49 -0.13 -32.75 15.44
C LYS A 49 1.09 -33.20 16.23
N THR A 50 2.06 -33.79 15.55
CA THR A 50 3.34 -34.11 16.17
C THR A 50 4.17 -32.85 16.36
N SER A 51 5.09 -32.88 17.32
CA SER A 51 6.05 -31.79 17.54
C SER A 51 6.85 -31.44 16.29
N GLU A 52 7.08 -32.42 15.41
CA GLU A 52 7.78 -32.22 14.14
C GLU A 52 6.97 -31.41 13.11
N GLN A 53 5.67 -31.69 13.00
CA GLN A 53 4.78 -30.91 12.14
C GLN A 53 4.72 -29.44 12.57
N TRP A 54 4.67 -29.19 13.87
CA TRP A 54 4.73 -27.82 14.41
C TRP A 54 6.04 -27.11 14.06
N ARG A 55 7.18 -27.80 14.16
CA ARG A 55 8.47 -27.23 13.77
C ARG A 55 8.51 -26.87 12.28
N GLN A 56 7.97 -27.73 11.42
CA GLN A 56 7.90 -27.47 9.98
C GLN A 56 7.01 -26.27 9.66
N GLU A 57 5.84 -26.16 10.30
CA GLU A 57 4.93 -25.02 10.13
C GLU A 57 5.57 -23.72 10.59
N ILE A 58 6.19 -23.71 11.77
CA ILE A 58 6.92 -22.53 12.27
C ILE A 58 8.03 -22.12 11.30
N GLN A 59 8.77 -23.08 10.75
CA GLN A 59 9.83 -22.79 9.79
C GLN A 59 9.28 -22.25 8.46
N ALA A 60 8.16 -22.78 7.98
CA ALA A 60 7.49 -22.27 6.78
C ALA A 60 6.98 -20.84 6.99
N GLU A 61 6.39 -20.55 8.14
CA GLU A 61 5.93 -19.19 8.47
C GLU A 61 7.11 -18.22 8.63
N LYS A 62 8.22 -18.63 9.23
CA LYS A 62 9.45 -17.81 9.27
C LYS A 62 9.93 -17.42 7.88
N ILE A 63 10.01 -18.39 6.95
CA ILE A 63 10.42 -18.11 5.57
C ILE A 63 9.47 -17.10 4.91
N LYS A 64 8.15 -17.21 5.14
CA LYS A 64 7.17 -16.24 4.63
C LYS A 64 7.38 -14.85 5.22
N VAL A 65 7.64 -14.76 6.53
CA VAL A 65 7.93 -13.49 7.21
C VAL A 65 9.16 -12.83 6.59
N ASP A 66 10.25 -13.57 6.39
CA ASP A 66 11.47 -13.03 5.77
C ASP A 66 11.21 -12.54 4.34
N GLN A 67 10.37 -13.25 3.57
CA GLN A 67 9.97 -12.80 2.24
C GLN A 67 9.15 -11.51 2.27
N TRP A 68 8.23 -11.38 3.23
CA TRP A 68 7.43 -10.16 3.39
C TRP A 68 8.29 -8.99 3.85
N GLU A 69 9.22 -9.22 4.76
CA GLU A 69 10.17 -8.20 5.22
C GLU A 69 11.00 -7.67 4.05
N LYS A 70 11.53 -8.56 3.21
CA LYS A 70 12.26 -8.14 2.01
C LYS A 70 11.41 -7.29 1.07
N LYS A 71 10.18 -7.69 0.78
CA LYS A 71 9.25 -6.91 -0.07
C LYS A 71 8.92 -5.55 0.54
N PHE A 72 8.78 -5.49 1.86
CA PHE A 72 8.52 -4.25 2.58
C PHE A 72 9.71 -3.29 2.43
N GLN A 73 10.94 -3.76 2.65
CA GLN A 73 12.14 -2.95 2.46
C GLN A 73 12.32 -2.48 1.01
N ASP A 74 12.08 -3.35 0.02
CA ASP A 74 12.13 -2.98 -1.40
C ASP A 74 11.09 -1.89 -1.74
N THR A 75 9.89 -2.01 -1.20
CA THR A 75 8.80 -1.03 -1.40
C THR A 75 9.17 0.32 -0.76
N ARG A 76 9.71 0.29 0.46
CA ARG A 76 10.17 1.47 1.18
C ARG A 76 11.32 2.18 0.45
N ALA A 77 12.26 1.43 -0.13
CA ALA A 77 13.34 2.00 -0.93
C ALA A 77 12.81 2.73 -2.18
N ARG A 78 11.79 2.17 -2.85
CA ARG A 78 11.12 2.81 -3.99
C ARG A 78 10.37 4.07 -3.59
N GLU A 79 9.66 4.04 -2.46
CA GLU A 79 8.95 5.20 -1.93
C GLU A 79 9.90 6.38 -1.70
N VAL A 80 11.02 6.15 -1.00
CA VAL A 80 12.05 7.18 -0.78
C VAL A 80 12.63 7.71 -2.11
N ALA A 81 12.81 6.85 -3.11
CA ALA A 81 13.26 7.28 -4.43
C ALA A 81 12.20 8.15 -5.13
N PHE A 82 10.92 7.80 -5.02
CA PHE A 82 9.82 8.59 -5.58
C PHE A 82 9.67 9.94 -4.89
N GLU A 83 9.80 10.03 -3.57
CA GLU A 83 9.77 11.30 -2.84
C GLU A 83 10.87 12.25 -3.31
N LYS A 84 12.09 11.74 -3.52
CA LYS A 84 13.20 12.54 -4.07
C LYS A 84 12.89 13.06 -5.47
N SER A 85 12.41 12.19 -6.36
CA SER A 85 12.02 12.59 -7.71
C SER A 85 10.89 13.61 -7.70
N LEU A 86 9.92 13.47 -6.79
CA LEU A 86 8.82 14.42 -6.63
C LEU A 86 9.34 15.80 -6.21
N LEU A 87 10.28 15.86 -5.27
CA LEU A 87 10.90 17.10 -4.83
C LEU A 87 11.64 17.80 -5.98
N ILE A 88 12.38 17.03 -6.79
CA ILE A 88 13.07 17.55 -7.99
C ILE A 88 12.05 18.14 -8.97
N CYS A 89 11.00 17.39 -9.32
CA CYS A 89 9.95 17.87 -10.22
C CYS A 89 9.25 19.14 -9.70
N GLN A 90 9.06 19.26 -8.38
CA GLN A 90 8.48 20.45 -7.79
C GLN A 90 9.39 21.66 -7.93
N ASN A 91 10.70 21.49 -7.71
CA ASN A 91 11.68 22.56 -7.90
C ASN A 91 11.81 22.97 -9.37
N GLU A 92 11.86 22.00 -10.29
CA GLU A 92 11.87 22.30 -11.73
C GLU A 92 10.61 23.06 -12.15
N LYS A 93 9.45 22.69 -11.61
CA LYS A 93 8.19 23.41 -11.86
C LYS A 93 8.24 24.85 -11.35
N THR A 94 8.84 25.12 -10.19
CA THR A 94 8.96 26.49 -9.68
C THR A 94 9.94 27.32 -10.52
N GLU A 95 11.07 26.74 -10.93
CA GLU A 95 12.01 27.39 -11.85
C GLU A 95 11.39 27.71 -13.21
N LEU A 96 10.64 26.76 -13.79
CA LEU A 96 9.94 26.97 -15.06
C LEU A 96 8.91 28.09 -14.96
N LYS A 97 8.18 28.19 -13.85
CA LYS A 97 7.27 29.32 -13.62
C LYS A 97 8.00 30.66 -13.64
N VAL A 98 9.17 30.75 -12.99
CA VAL A 98 9.98 31.98 -13.01
C VAL A 98 10.37 32.32 -14.45
N ARG A 99 10.92 31.36 -15.21
CA ARG A 99 11.31 31.58 -16.62
C ARG A 99 10.14 32.01 -17.51
N ILE A 100 8.95 31.43 -17.31
CA ILE A 100 7.74 31.84 -18.02
C ILE A 100 7.43 33.32 -17.75
N THR A 101 7.47 33.76 -16.48
CA THR A 101 7.20 35.18 -16.15
C THR A 101 8.24 36.13 -16.73
N GLU A 102 9.50 35.71 -16.84
CA GLU A 102 10.56 36.50 -17.49
C GLU A 102 10.34 36.60 -19.01
N LEU A 103 9.99 35.50 -19.66
CA LEU A 103 9.68 35.46 -21.09
C LEU A 103 8.45 36.29 -21.43
N GLU A 104 7.39 36.21 -20.61
CA GLU A 104 6.19 37.05 -20.77
C GLU A 104 6.54 38.54 -20.70
N ARG A 105 7.37 38.94 -19.75
CA ARG A 105 7.87 40.33 -19.63
C ARG A 105 8.66 40.75 -20.85
N SER A 106 9.60 39.92 -21.30
CA SER A 106 10.43 40.20 -22.49
C SER A 106 9.59 40.30 -23.76
N LEU A 107 8.59 39.43 -23.92
CA LEU A 107 7.69 39.44 -25.07
C LEU A 107 6.83 40.71 -25.09
N HIS A 108 6.31 41.11 -23.93
CA HIS A 108 5.55 42.36 -23.81
C HIS A 108 6.39 43.58 -24.18
N GLN A 109 7.63 43.65 -23.67
CA GLN A 109 8.57 44.72 -24.00
C GLN A 109 8.91 44.77 -25.50
N HIS A 110 9.15 43.62 -26.13
CA HIS A 110 9.43 43.55 -27.57
C HIS A 110 8.24 44.05 -28.39
N ARG A 111 7.02 43.59 -28.06
CA ARG A 111 5.79 44.05 -28.73
C ARG A 111 5.62 45.56 -28.60
N SER A 112 5.79 46.10 -27.40
CA SER A 112 5.71 47.55 -27.16
C SER A 112 6.72 48.33 -28.01
N ARG A 113 7.99 47.88 -28.05
CA ARG A 113 9.03 48.51 -28.87
C ARG A 113 8.69 48.45 -30.36
N ASN A 114 8.16 47.32 -30.84
CA ASN A 114 7.75 47.18 -32.23
C ASN A 114 6.64 48.17 -32.60
N SER A 115 5.61 48.31 -31.75
CA SER A 115 4.55 49.30 -31.95
C SER A 115 5.06 50.74 -31.96
N VAL A 116 6.05 51.08 -31.12
CA VAL A 116 6.68 52.41 -31.14
C VAL A 116 7.40 52.68 -32.45
N VAL A 117 8.10 51.68 -33.01
CA VAL A 117 8.78 51.81 -34.31
C VAL A 117 7.77 52.00 -35.44
N GLU A 118 6.69 51.21 -35.45
CA GLU A 118 5.61 51.34 -36.44
C GLU A 118 4.91 52.71 -36.38
N LEU A 119 4.58 53.18 -35.17
CA LEU A 119 3.97 54.50 -34.98
C LEU A 119 4.88 55.63 -35.45
N LYS A 120 6.20 55.51 -35.23
CA LYS A 120 7.17 56.51 -35.68
C LYS A 120 7.24 56.57 -37.21
N ALA A 121 7.31 55.42 -37.88
CA ALA A 121 7.30 55.37 -39.34
C ALA A 121 6.02 55.97 -39.94
N ASN A 122 4.86 55.70 -39.32
CA ASN A 122 3.59 56.29 -39.75
C ASN A 122 3.55 57.81 -39.54
N LEU A 123 4.15 58.31 -38.46
CA LEU A 123 4.26 59.76 -38.21
C LEU A 123 5.13 60.44 -39.26
N ASP A 124 6.30 59.86 -39.56
CA ASP A 124 7.22 60.37 -40.59
C ASP A 124 6.50 60.45 -41.96
N GLN A 125 5.68 59.44 -42.29
CA GLN A 125 4.86 59.42 -43.51
C GLN A 125 3.77 60.51 -43.54
N ILE A 126 3.13 60.79 -42.40
CA ILE A 126 2.13 61.86 -42.30
C ILE A 126 2.79 63.24 -42.48
N GLU A 127 3.97 63.45 -41.88
CA GLU A 127 4.73 64.69 -42.04
C GLU A 127 5.14 64.92 -43.50
N GLU A 128 5.57 63.88 -44.21
CA GLU A 128 5.88 63.93 -45.65
C GLU A 128 4.65 64.33 -46.48
N LEU A 129 3.52 63.64 -46.29
CA LEU A 129 2.27 63.94 -47.00
C LEU A 129 1.78 65.36 -46.71
N LYS A 130 1.94 65.84 -45.47
CA LYS A 130 1.58 67.20 -45.09
C LYS A 130 2.43 68.25 -45.81
N GLY A 131 3.72 67.99 -46.01
CA GLY A 131 4.60 68.83 -46.81
C GLY A 131 4.14 68.92 -48.27
N GLN A 132 3.83 67.77 -48.87
CA GLN A 132 3.31 67.69 -50.25
C GLN A 132 2.00 68.46 -50.42
N VAL A 133 1.08 68.37 -49.45
CA VAL A 133 -0.18 69.15 -49.48
C VAL A 133 0.12 70.65 -49.41
N GLY A 134 1.04 71.10 -48.54
CA GLY A 134 1.42 72.50 -48.46
C GLY A 134 2.02 73.04 -49.76
N GLU A 135 2.89 72.27 -50.43
CA GLU A 135 3.42 72.64 -51.74
C GLU A 135 2.33 72.77 -52.81
N LEU A 136 1.33 71.87 -52.79
CA LEU A 136 0.17 71.93 -53.69
C LEU A 136 -0.73 73.13 -53.38
N GLU A 137 -0.94 73.46 -52.11
CA GLU A 137 -1.70 74.64 -51.68
C GLU A 137 -1.00 75.93 -52.16
N ASP A 138 0.31 76.07 -51.95
CA ASP A 138 1.10 77.20 -52.44
C ASP A 138 1.02 77.31 -53.98
N ALA A 139 1.14 76.18 -54.69
CA ALA A 139 1.03 76.15 -56.14
C ALA A 139 -0.37 76.57 -56.63
N LEU A 140 -1.43 76.12 -55.95
CA LEU A 140 -2.81 76.51 -56.25
C LEU A 140 -3.00 78.02 -56.04
N GLN A 141 -2.51 78.55 -54.92
CA GLN A 141 -2.64 79.96 -54.57
C GLN A 141 -1.86 80.88 -55.52
N ASN A 142 -0.75 80.41 -56.07
CA ASN A 142 0.00 81.09 -57.14
C ASN A 142 -0.71 81.03 -58.52
N SER A 143 -1.63 80.08 -58.73
CA SER A 143 -2.41 79.96 -59.98
C SER A 143 -3.73 80.74 -59.97
N GLU A 144 -4.17 81.20 -58.79
CA GLU A 144 -5.36 82.05 -58.61
C GLU A 144 -5.04 83.56 -58.63
N LEU A 145 -3.76 83.94 -58.73
CA LEU A 145 -3.24 85.31 -58.97
C LEU A 145 -3.07 85.60 -60.46
#